data_AF-A0A7V9NBJ1-F1
#
_entry.id   AF-A0A7V9NBJ1-F1
#
_cell.length_a   1.000
_cell.length_b   1.000
_cell.length_c   1.000
_cell.angle_alpha   90.00
_cell.angle_beta   90.00
_cell.angle_gamma   90.00
#
_symmetry.space_group_name_H-M   'P 1'
#
loop_
_entity.id
_entity.type
_entity.pdbx_description
1 polymer ?
#
loop_
_entity_poly.entity_id
_entity_poly.type
_entity_poly.pdbx_seq_one_letter_code
_entity_poly.pdbx_strand_id
1 'polypeptide(L)'
;MTILYFDCPSGASGDMILGALLDAGVPEEIVRSSLNALDLPNWSLEIAGTTKGGIRATRASVSIDRVESPRTYRATKSLLEAAPLLEGVRERALATLEVLARAEGRVHGRAFEEVHFHEIGTTDAMVDIVGVSAALDHLGPLDVFSSAIATGTGTVTTSHGELPLPVPAVTEILQNAGASLVGKGTEELVTPTGAAILAAAGASFGELPAMRIEASGYGAGHRDLTWPNVLR
;
A
#
# COMPACT_ATOMS: atom_id res chain seq x y z
N MET A 1 -13.37 -2.34 21.16
CA MET A 1 -12.00 -2.07 20.67
C MET A 1 -11.98 -2.53 19.23
N THR A 2 -11.76 -1.62 18.28
CA THR A 2 -11.70 -1.98 16.86
C THR A 2 -10.26 -2.33 16.53
N ILE A 3 -10.02 -3.56 16.11
CA ILE A 3 -8.73 -4.06 15.66
C ILE A 3 -8.82 -4.31 14.16
N LEU A 4 -7.79 -3.92 13.41
CA LEU A 4 -7.65 -4.26 12.00
C LEU A 4 -6.56 -5.32 11.84
N TYR A 5 -6.87 -6.43 11.17
CA TYR A 5 -5.91 -7.49 10.88
C TYR A 5 -5.80 -7.69 9.38
N PHE A 6 -4.59 -7.55 8.85
CA PHE A 6 -4.25 -7.83 7.46
C PHE A 6 -3.64 -9.23 7.31
N ASP A 7 -4.35 -10.12 6.64
CA ASP A 7 -3.84 -11.42 6.20
C ASP A 7 -3.21 -11.29 4.81
N CYS A 8 -1.90 -11.52 4.72
CA CYS A 8 -1.10 -11.23 3.52
C CYS A 8 -0.54 -12.50 2.85
N PRO A 9 -1.36 -13.53 2.52
CA PRO A 9 -0.89 -14.79 1.96
C PRO A 9 -0.35 -14.65 0.53
N SER A 10 -0.68 -13.54 -0.14
CA SER A 10 -0.21 -13.18 -1.48
C SER A 10 0.49 -11.81 -1.47
N GLY A 11 1.04 -11.42 -0.31
CA GLY A 11 1.73 -10.15 -0.11
C GLY A 11 0.77 -8.98 0.05
N ALA A 12 1.25 -7.79 -0.27
CA ALA A 12 0.52 -6.54 -0.06
C ALA A 12 0.97 -5.46 -1.05
N SER A 13 0.00 -4.82 -1.70
CA SER A 13 0.17 -3.63 -2.51
C SER A 13 -0.92 -2.60 -2.17
N GLY A 14 -0.75 -1.34 -2.53
CA GLY A 14 -1.67 -0.27 -2.12
C GLY A 14 -3.09 -0.50 -2.64
N ASP A 15 -3.23 -0.87 -3.90
CA ASP A 15 -4.49 -1.32 -4.54
C ASP A 15 -5.15 -2.49 -3.80
N MET A 16 -4.38 -3.50 -3.38
CA MET A 16 -4.88 -4.64 -2.63
C MET A 16 -5.37 -4.23 -1.24
N ILE A 17 -4.62 -3.37 -0.53
CA ILE A 17 -5.05 -2.87 0.78
C ILE A 17 -6.32 -2.02 0.62
N LEU A 18 -6.35 -1.11 -0.36
CA LEU A 18 -7.52 -0.27 -0.63
C LEU A 18 -8.75 -1.10 -0.98
N GLY A 19 -8.60 -2.08 -1.87
CA GLY A 19 -9.67 -3.00 -2.25
C GLY A 19 -10.21 -3.80 -1.07
N ALA A 20 -9.33 -4.29 -0.18
CA ALA A 20 -9.74 -5.03 1.02
C ALA A 20 -10.53 -4.14 1.99
N LEU A 21 -10.09 -2.89 2.22
CA LEU A 21 -10.78 -1.96 3.12
C LEU A 21 -12.15 -1.55 2.57
N LEU A 22 -12.27 -1.31 1.27
CA LEU A 22 -13.54 -1.05 0.61
C LEU A 22 -14.49 -2.25 0.72
N ASP A 23 -14.00 -3.47 0.46
CA ASP A 23 -14.81 -4.69 0.59
C ASP A 23 -15.21 -4.99 2.04
N ALA A 24 -14.41 -4.54 3.02
CA ALA A 24 -14.71 -4.65 4.44
C ALA A 24 -15.80 -3.66 4.90
N GLY A 25 -16.22 -2.73 4.04
CA GLY A 25 -17.36 -1.84 4.28
C GLY A 25 -17.02 -0.35 4.39
N VAL A 26 -15.78 0.07 4.11
CA VAL A 26 -15.47 1.50 4.00
C VAL A 26 -16.24 2.10 2.82
N PRO A 27 -17.03 3.18 3.02
CA PRO A 27 -17.75 3.80 1.92
C PRO A 27 -16.80 4.39 0.88
N GLU A 28 -17.01 4.06 -0.39
CA GLU A 28 -16.23 4.56 -1.52
C GLU A 28 -16.15 6.10 -1.57
N GLU A 29 -17.21 6.79 -1.14
CA GLU A 29 -17.25 8.25 -1.09
C GLU A 29 -16.17 8.86 -0.19
N ILE A 30 -15.81 8.19 0.91
CA ILE A 30 -14.74 8.65 1.81
C ILE A 30 -13.40 8.70 1.09
N VAL A 31 -13.12 7.64 0.32
CA VAL A 31 -11.91 7.52 -0.49
C VAL A 31 -11.95 8.56 -1.62
N ARG A 32 -13.04 8.61 -2.39
CA ARG A 32 -13.16 9.54 -3.53
C ARG A 32 -13.07 11.00 -3.13
N SER A 33 -13.75 11.41 -2.05
CA SER A 33 -13.68 12.77 -1.53
C SER A 33 -12.24 13.17 -1.16
N SER A 34 -11.49 12.27 -0.53
CA SER A 34 -10.08 12.53 -0.16
C SER A 34 -9.16 12.61 -1.37
N LEU A 35 -9.35 11.75 -2.37
CA LEU A 35 -8.55 11.76 -3.60
C LEU A 35 -8.84 12.99 -4.46
N ASN A 36 -10.11 13.40 -4.57
CA ASN A 36 -10.51 14.61 -5.30
C ASN A 36 -9.91 15.88 -4.66
N ALA A 37 -9.68 15.89 -3.35
CA ALA A 37 -9.03 17.00 -2.66
C ALA A 37 -7.55 17.19 -3.06
N LEU A 38 -6.90 16.21 -3.67
CA LEU A 38 -5.51 16.35 -4.13
C LEU A 38 -5.38 17.23 -5.39
N ASP A 39 -6.49 17.48 -6.10
CA ASP A 39 -6.53 18.24 -7.36
C ASP A 39 -5.49 17.75 -8.40
N LEU A 40 -5.27 16.43 -8.45
CA LEU A 40 -4.38 15.79 -9.40
C LEU A 40 -5.09 15.58 -10.75
N PRO A 41 -4.48 15.94 -11.90
CA PRO A 41 -5.09 15.75 -13.21
C PRO A 41 -4.85 14.35 -13.78
N ASN A 42 -5.64 13.96 -14.79
CA ASN A 42 -5.35 12.85 -15.71
C ASN A 42 -5.23 11.46 -15.06
N TRP A 43 -6.02 11.20 -14.02
CA TRP A 43 -6.12 9.88 -13.41
C TRP A 43 -7.59 9.50 -13.19
N SER A 44 -7.84 8.20 -13.08
CA SER A 44 -9.13 7.64 -12.65
C SER A 44 -8.92 6.44 -11.74
N LEU A 45 -9.85 6.25 -10.81
CA LEU A 45 -9.91 5.07 -9.95
C LEU A 45 -11.18 4.29 -10.25
N GLU A 46 -10.99 3.08 -10.78
CA GLU A 46 -12.04 2.08 -10.98
C GLU A 46 -12.06 1.13 -9.78
N ILE A 47 -13.24 0.96 -9.18
CA ILE A 47 -13.48 -0.01 -8.11
C ILE A 47 -14.48 -1.03 -8.65
N ALA A 48 -14.06 -2.29 -8.75
CA ALA A 48 -14.89 -3.33 -9.34
C ALA A 48 -14.77 -4.66 -8.59
N GLY A 49 -15.88 -5.40 -8.52
CA GLY A 49 -15.88 -6.77 -8.04
C GLY A 49 -15.14 -7.70 -9.01
N THR A 50 -14.36 -8.63 -8.49
CA THR A 50 -13.61 -9.63 -9.26
C THR A 50 -13.56 -10.97 -8.54
N THR A 51 -12.96 -11.98 -9.17
CA THR A 51 -12.72 -13.30 -8.58
C THR A 51 -11.29 -13.73 -8.84
N LYS A 52 -10.58 -14.18 -7.80
CA LYS A 52 -9.21 -14.71 -7.89
C LYS A 52 -9.17 -16.08 -7.25
N GLY A 53 -8.86 -17.11 -8.05
CA GLY A 53 -8.82 -18.50 -7.57
C GLY A 53 -10.10 -18.95 -6.84
N GLY A 54 -11.27 -18.49 -7.29
CA GLY A 54 -12.58 -18.79 -6.69
C GLY A 54 -13.00 -17.90 -5.52
N ILE A 55 -12.15 -16.96 -5.07
CA ILE A 55 -12.47 -16.01 -4.00
C ILE A 55 -12.98 -14.71 -4.59
N ARG A 56 -14.17 -14.26 -4.16
CA ARG A 56 -14.72 -12.92 -4.46
C ARG A 56 -13.86 -11.86 -3.78
N ALA A 57 -13.44 -10.86 -4.54
CA ALA A 57 -12.63 -9.74 -4.05
C ALA A 57 -12.98 -8.44 -4.77
N THR A 58 -12.52 -7.32 -4.23
CA THR A 58 -12.60 -5.99 -4.84
C THR A 58 -11.25 -5.63 -5.44
N ARG A 59 -11.28 -5.14 -6.68
CA ARG A 59 -10.12 -4.60 -7.37
C ARG A 59 -10.24 -3.08 -7.40
N ALA A 60 -9.24 -2.40 -6.86
CA ALA A 60 -9.03 -0.97 -7.05
C ALA A 60 -7.99 -0.82 -8.17
N SER A 61 -8.32 -0.16 -9.29
CA SER A 61 -7.40 0.04 -10.39
C SER A 61 -7.24 1.52 -10.68
N VAL A 62 -6.00 2.02 -10.57
CA VAL A 62 -5.67 3.38 -10.96
C VAL A 62 -5.22 3.38 -12.41
N SER A 63 -5.83 4.23 -13.23
CA SER A 63 -5.40 4.48 -14.61
C SER A 63 -4.92 5.92 -14.73
N ILE A 64 -3.77 6.11 -15.37
CA ILE A 64 -3.17 7.43 -15.61
C ILE A 64 -3.04 7.61 -17.12
N ASP A 65 -3.56 8.72 -17.65
CA ASP A 65 -3.64 8.94 -19.10
C ASP A 65 -2.28 9.19 -19.76
N ARG A 66 -1.25 9.56 -18.97
CA ARG A 66 0.10 9.86 -19.44
C ARG A 66 1.15 9.39 -18.45
N VAL A 67 2.29 8.93 -18.97
CA VAL A 67 3.48 8.66 -18.15
C VAL A 67 3.92 9.96 -17.47
N GLU A 68 3.84 9.98 -16.14
CA GLU A 68 4.32 11.09 -15.34
C GLU A 68 5.78 10.87 -14.94
N SER A 69 6.54 11.96 -14.92
CA SER A 69 7.83 11.96 -14.22
C SER A 69 7.56 11.83 -12.71
N PRO A 70 8.26 10.92 -12.01
CA PRO A 70 8.12 10.81 -10.57
C PRO A 70 8.41 12.13 -9.84
N ARG A 71 7.64 12.40 -8.78
CA ARG A 71 7.83 13.54 -7.88
C ARG A 71 8.95 13.27 -6.87
N THR A 72 9.54 14.35 -6.34
CA THR A 72 10.47 14.25 -5.20
C THR A 72 9.70 14.11 -3.89
N TYR A 73 10.35 13.61 -2.84
CA TYR A 73 9.76 13.59 -1.49
C TYR A 73 9.19 14.96 -1.10
N ARG A 74 9.97 16.04 -1.30
CA ARG A 74 9.54 17.40 -0.96
C ARG A 74 8.31 17.84 -1.74
N ALA A 75 8.28 17.59 -3.04
CA ALA A 75 7.14 17.97 -3.88
C ALA A 75 5.87 17.21 -3.47
N THR A 76 5.98 15.91 -3.22
CA THR A 76 4.87 15.07 -2.77
C THR A 76 4.36 15.50 -1.39
N LYS A 77 5.28 15.76 -0.46
CA LYS A 77 4.95 16.28 0.88
C LYS A 77 4.21 17.62 0.80
N SER A 78 4.73 18.59 0.05
CA SER A 78 4.07 19.89 -0.12
C SER A 78 2.66 19.77 -0.69
N LEU A 79 2.44 18.82 -1.61
CA LEU A 79 1.13 18.56 -2.17
C LEU A 79 0.15 18.06 -1.09
N LEU A 80 0.56 17.07 -0.29
CA LEU A 80 -0.27 16.55 0.81
C LEU A 80 -0.55 17.61 1.88
N GLU A 81 0.41 18.47 2.19
CA GLU A 81 0.25 19.56 3.15
C GLU A 81 -0.70 20.67 2.65
N ALA A 82 -0.70 20.93 1.35
CA ALA A 82 -1.55 21.94 0.74
C ALA A 82 -3.00 21.45 0.49
N ALA A 83 -3.18 20.14 0.29
CA ALA A 83 -4.50 19.56 0.03
C ALA A 83 -5.44 19.73 1.24
N PRO A 84 -6.74 20.04 1.02
CA PRO A 84 -7.75 20.16 2.08
C PRO A 84 -8.22 18.77 2.59
N LEU A 85 -7.27 17.93 2.98
CA LEU A 85 -7.49 16.64 3.60
C LEU A 85 -7.83 16.80 5.09
N LEU A 86 -8.63 15.86 5.61
CA LEU A 86 -8.78 15.68 7.06
C LEU A 86 -7.42 15.45 7.72
N GLU A 87 -7.27 15.87 8.97
CA GLU A 87 -6.00 15.83 9.70
C GLU A 87 -5.44 14.40 9.78
N GLY A 88 -6.23 13.42 10.24
CA GLY A 88 -5.78 12.04 10.34
C GLY A 88 -5.45 11.39 8.99
N VAL A 89 -6.15 11.74 7.90
CA VAL A 89 -5.81 11.30 6.54
C VAL A 89 -4.45 11.84 6.11
N ARG A 90 -4.20 13.13 6.35
CA ARG A 90 -2.94 13.79 6.03
C ARG A 90 -1.78 13.21 6.82
N GLU A 91 -1.96 13.02 8.12
CA GLU A 91 -0.92 12.45 9.01
C GLU A 91 -0.53 11.04 8.57
N ARG A 92 -1.51 10.18 8.27
CA ARG A 92 -1.25 8.81 7.78
C ARG A 92 -0.57 8.80 6.42
N ALA A 93 -0.98 9.67 5.50
CA ALA A 93 -0.37 9.79 4.19
C ALA A 93 1.09 10.27 4.28
N LEU A 94 1.37 11.27 5.11
CA LEU A 94 2.71 11.78 5.35
C LEU A 94 3.60 10.74 6.04
N ALA A 95 3.08 10.00 7.01
CA ALA A 95 3.81 8.92 7.67
C ALA A 95 4.20 7.82 6.68
N THR A 96 3.27 7.41 5.81
CA THR A 96 3.53 6.42 4.75
C THR A 96 4.59 6.92 3.76
N LEU A 97 4.47 8.18 3.33
CA LEU A 97 5.45 8.82 2.44
C LEU A 97 6.85 8.88 3.07
N GLU A 98 6.94 9.18 4.36
CA GLU A 98 8.22 9.23 5.07
C GLU A 98 8.87 7.85 5.20
N VAL A 99 8.09 6.79 5.47
CA VAL A 99 8.59 5.40 5.46
C VAL A 99 9.22 5.05 4.11
N LEU A 100 8.53 5.37 3.01
CA LEU A 100 9.04 5.16 1.65
C LEU A 100 10.33 5.95 1.42
N ALA A 101 10.32 7.25 1.72
CA ALA A 101 11.48 8.11 1.50
C ALA A 101 12.71 7.65 2.30
N ARG A 102 12.53 7.20 3.54
CA ARG A 102 13.63 6.69 4.37
C ARG A 102 14.23 5.41 3.80
N ALA A 103 13.40 4.49 3.34
CA ALA A 103 13.87 3.26 2.71
C ALA A 103 14.61 3.54 1.40
N GLU A 104 14.05 4.38 0.52
CA GLU A 104 14.69 4.81 -0.72
C GLU A 104 16.01 5.54 -0.47
N GLY A 105 16.03 6.47 0.49
CA GLY A 105 17.25 7.18 0.89
C GLY A 105 18.33 6.22 1.38
N ARG A 106 17.95 5.19 2.14
CA ARG A 106 18.88 4.15 2.61
C ARG A 106 19.45 3.31 1.46
N VAL A 107 18.59 2.83 0.56
CA VAL A 107 18.99 2.05 -0.62
C VAL A 107 19.92 2.84 -1.53
N HIS A 108 19.65 4.15 -1.71
CA HIS A 108 20.43 5.01 -2.59
C HIS A 108 21.58 5.78 -1.90
N GLY A 109 21.78 5.61 -0.60
CA GLY A 109 22.83 6.28 0.17
C GLY A 109 22.69 7.81 0.23
N ARG A 110 21.46 8.31 0.31
CA ARG A 110 21.13 9.76 0.34
C ARG A 110 20.25 10.11 1.55
N ALA A 111 20.24 11.40 1.90
CA ALA A 111 19.26 11.92 2.86
C ALA A 111 17.85 11.75 2.30
N PHE A 112 16.89 11.33 3.13
CA PHE A 112 15.53 11.02 2.66
C PHE A 112 14.81 12.26 2.13
N GLU A 113 15.17 13.44 2.63
CA GLU A 113 14.63 14.73 2.20
C GLU A 113 15.06 15.12 0.77
N GLU A 114 16.05 14.42 0.21
CA GLU A 114 16.60 14.62 -1.14
C GLU A 114 16.22 13.49 -2.10
N VAL A 115 15.38 12.55 -1.66
CA VAL A 115 14.97 11.41 -2.48
C VAL A 115 14.13 11.87 -3.66
N HIS A 116 14.57 11.45 -4.84
CA HIS A 116 13.77 11.41 -6.05
C HIS A 116 13.20 10.01 -6.13
N PHE A 117 11.89 9.87 -5.99
CA PHE A 117 11.27 8.57 -6.17
C PHE A 117 11.46 8.14 -7.62
N HIS A 118 11.76 6.88 -7.88
CA HIS A 118 11.84 6.37 -9.25
C HIS A 118 10.55 5.63 -9.64
N GLU A 119 9.94 4.92 -8.69
CA GLU A 119 8.73 4.11 -8.91
C GLU A 119 7.57 4.52 -7.98
N ILE A 120 7.83 5.36 -6.98
CA ILE A 120 6.92 5.67 -5.85
C ILE A 120 6.33 7.11 -5.92
N GLY A 121 6.87 7.98 -6.77
CA GLY A 121 6.47 9.40 -6.87
C GLY A 121 5.34 9.66 -7.86
N THR A 122 4.67 8.61 -8.32
CA THR A 122 3.64 8.63 -9.37
C THR A 122 2.27 8.95 -8.77
N THR A 123 1.32 9.36 -9.61
CA THR A 123 -0.08 9.53 -9.18
C THR A 123 -0.69 8.21 -8.68
N ASP A 124 -0.26 7.06 -9.19
CA ASP A 124 -0.69 5.73 -8.74
C ASP A 124 -0.41 5.52 -7.25
N ALA A 125 0.86 5.69 -6.84
CA ALA A 125 1.25 5.61 -5.44
C ALA A 125 0.55 6.65 -4.57
N MET A 126 0.27 7.86 -5.08
CA MET A 126 -0.49 8.87 -4.35
C MET A 126 -1.94 8.47 -4.11
N VAL A 127 -2.59 7.87 -5.11
CA VAL A 127 -3.95 7.37 -4.99
C VAL A 127 -4.01 6.24 -3.96
N ASP A 128 -3.04 5.33 -3.99
CA ASP A 128 -2.92 4.27 -2.99
C ASP A 128 -2.73 4.82 -1.57
N ILE A 129 -1.73 5.69 -1.37
CA ILE A 129 -1.38 6.23 -0.05
C ILE A 129 -2.56 7.02 0.53
N VAL A 130 -3.14 7.95 -0.24
CA VAL A 130 -4.22 8.81 0.25
C VAL A 130 -5.53 8.04 0.37
N GLY A 131 -5.84 7.15 -0.58
CA GLY A 131 -7.03 6.32 -0.54
C GLY A 131 -7.04 5.38 0.67
N VAL A 132 -5.93 4.70 0.93
CA VAL A 132 -5.82 3.85 2.12
C VAL A 132 -5.80 4.68 3.41
N SER A 133 -5.13 5.84 3.42
CA SER A 133 -5.14 6.74 4.58
C SER A 133 -6.57 7.19 4.93
N ALA A 134 -7.38 7.52 3.93
CA ALA A 134 -8.79 7.86 4.10
C ALA A 134 -9.62 6.70 4.67
N ALA A 135 -9.39 5.49 4.15
CA ALA A 135 -10.06 4.30 4.63
C ALA A 135 -9.68 3.94 6.08
N LEU A 136 -8.41 4.03 6.44
CA LEU A 136 -7.92 3.79 7.80
C LEU A 136 -8.39 4.85 8.78
N ASP A 137 -8.41 6.13 8.38
CA ASP A 137 -8.94 7.22 9.19
C ASP A 137 -10.42 7.02 9.51
N HIS A 138 -11.21 6.61 8.52
CA HIS A 138 -12.63 6.31 8.69
C HIS A 138 -12.90 5.12 9.61
N LEU A 139 -12.13 4.04 9.47
CA LEU A 139 -12.26 2.87 10.34
C LEU A 139 -11.80 3.17 11.78
N GLY A 140 -10.83 4.07 11.95
CA GLY A 140 -10.26 4.42 13.25
C GLY A 140 -9.81 3.21 14.08
N PRO A 141 -9.02 2.26 13.52
CA PRO A 141 -8.57 1.11 14.29
C PRO A 141 -7.66 1.57 15.43
N LEU A 142 -7.84 0.96 16.61
CA LEU A 142 -6.99 1.21 17.77
C LEU A 142 -5.64 0.51 17.63
N ASP A 143 -5.66 -0.70 17.08
CA ASP A 143 -4.47 -1.50 16.81
C ASP A 143 -4.56 -2.11 15.40
N VAL A 144 -3.40 -2.20 14.75
CA VAL A 144 -3.25 -2.85 13.45
C VAL A 144 -2.32 -4.04 13.61
N PHE A 145 -2.71 -5.18 13.06
CA PHE A 145 -1.92 -6.41 13.04
C PHE A 145 -1.79 -6.90 11.60
N SER A 146 -0.75 -7.69 11.35
CA SER A 146 -0.58 -8.37 10.08
C SER A 146 0.02 -9.75 10.27
N SER A 147 -0.37 -10.69 9.39
CA SER A 147 0.31 -11.98 9.28
C SER A 147 1.78 -11.79 8.88
N ALA A 148 2.53 -12.88 8.79
CA ALA A 148 3.77 -12.85 8.04
C ALA A 148 3.47 -12.46 6.57
N ILE A 149 4.33 -11.63 5.96
CA ILE A 149 4.14 -11.10 4.61
C ILE A 149 4.75 -12.06 3.60
N ALA A 150 3.96 -12.53 2.64
CA ALA A 150 4.49 -13.25 1.49
C ALA A 150 5.19 -12.28 0.52
N THR A 151 6.49 -12.49 0.23
CA THR A 151 7.30 -11.50 -0.50
C THR A 151 7.60 -11.84 -1.96
N GLY A 152 7.52 -13.11 -2.34
CA GLY A 152 8.22 -13.62 -3.53
C GLY A 152 9.65 -14.07 -3.23
N THR A 153 10.26 -14.78 -4.17
CA THR A 153 11.66 -15.22 -4.15
C THR A 153 12.28 -15.07 -5.54
N GLY A 154 13.61 -15.02 -5.64
CA GLY A 154 14.30 -14.88 -6.94
C GLY A 154 14.57 -13.42 -7.28
N THR A 155 14.33 -13.03 -8.54
CA THR A 155 14.63 -11.68 -9.06
C THR A 155 13.48 -11.10 -9.87
N VAL A 156 13.44 -9.76 -9.97
CA VAL A 156 12.50 -9.00 -10.80
C VAL A 156 13.25 -7.96 -11.62
N THR A 157 12.83 -7.75 -12.87
CA THR A 157 13.39 -6.71 -13.74
C THR A 157 12.72 -5.38 -13.46
N THR A 158 13.51 -4.37 -13.11
CA THR A 158 13.06 -3.01 -12.78
C THR A 158 13.79 -1.97 -13.63
N SER A 159 13.47 -0.69 -13.41
CA SER A 159 14.24 0.44 -13.96
C SER A 159 15.72 0.44 -13.53
N HIS A 160 16.05 -0.25 -12.43
CA HIS A 160 17.40 -0.41 -11.90
C HIS A 160 18.07 -1.73 -12.34
N GLY A 161 17.50 -2.43 -13.31
CA GLY A 161 17.93 -3.75 -13.75
C GLY A 161 17.31 -4.87 -12.92
N GLU A 162 17.96 -6.04 -12.91
CA GLU A 162 17.50 -7.19 -12.12
C GLU A 162 17.80 -6.96 -10.63
N LEU A 163 16.74 -6.97 -9.82
CA LEU A 163 16.81 -6.84 -8.36
C LEU A 163 16.35 -8.13 -7.68
N PRO A 164 16.88 -8.48 -6.49
CA PRO A 164 16.38 -9.62 -5.73
C PRO A 164 14.96 -9.35 -5.21
N LEU A 165 14.20 -10.41 -4.96
CA LEU A 165 12.93 -10.36 -4.25
C LEU A 165 13.09 -10.80 -2.78
N PRO A 166 12.51 -10.07 -1.80
CA PRO A 166 11.87 -8.76 -1.97
C PRO A 166 12.86 -7.68 -2.43
N VAL A 167 12.36 -6.69 -3.19
CA VAL A 167 13.20 -5.57 -3.67
C VAL A 167 13.85 -4.80 -2.50
N PRO A 168 15.00 -4.13 -2.70
CA PRO A 168 15.74 -3.50 -1.61
C PRO A 168 14.91 -2.53 -0.75
N ALA A 169 14.06 -1.70 -1.36
CA ALA A 169 13.20 -0.77 -0.63
C ALA A 169 12.20 -1.51 0.28
N VAL A 170 11.55 -2.57 -0.22
CA VAL A 170 10.68 -3.43 0.59
C VAL A 170 11.46 -4.05 1.74
N THR A 171 12.66 -4.56 1.48
CA THR A 171 13.52 -5.17 2.51
C THR A 171 13.80 -4.18 3.64
N GLU A 172 14.21 -2.95 3.31
CA GLU A 172 14.45 -1.89 4.29
C GLU A 172 13.20 -1.52 5.09
N ILE A 173 12.04 -1.38 4.44
CA ILE A 173 10.77 -1.06 5.12
C ILE A 173 10.41 -2.15 6.11
N LEU A 174 10.36 -3.40 5.65
CA LEU A 174 9.89 -4.54 6.45
C LEU A 174 10.88 -4.89 7.57
N GLN A 175 12.18 -4.71 7.35
CA GLN A 175 13.18 -4.84 8.41
C GLN A 175 12.94 -3.83 9.53
N ASN A 176 12.76 -2.54 9.18
CA ASN A 176 12.55 -1.49 10.17
C ASN A 176 11.21 -1.64 10.91
N ALA A 177 10.20 -2.20 10.24
CA ALA A 177 8.90 -2.50 10.84
C ALA A 177 8.90 -3.78 11.69
N GLY A 178 10.00 -4.56 11.71
CA GLY A 178 10.07 -5.83 12.44
C GLY A 178 9.18 -6.92 11.86
N ALA A 179 8.91 -6.89 10.55
CA ALA A 179 7.98 -7.79 9.91
C ALA A 179 8.54 -9.22 9.76
N SER A 180 7.67 -10.21 9.96
CA SER A 180 7.94 -11.61 9.61
C SER A 180 7.69 -11.83 8.13
N LEU A 181 8.61 -12.49 7.42
CA LEU A 181 8.54 -12.73 5.98
C LEU A 181 8.41 -14.21 5.64
N VAL A 182 7.67 -14.51 4.57
CA VAL A 182 7.58 -15.86 4.00
C VAL A 182 7.88 -15.79 2.50
N GLY A 183 8.87 -16.56 2.06
CA GLY A 183 9.13 -16.74 0.63
C GLY A 183 8.02 -17.58 -0.02
N LYS A 184 7.41 -17.05 -1.08
CA LYS A 184 6.32 -17.74 -1.80
C LYS A 184 6.31 -17.37 -3.28
N GLY A 185 6.46 -18.36 -4.14
CA GLY A 185 6.52 -18.14 -5.59
C GLY A 185 7.75 -17.33 -6.03
N THR A 186 7.80 -17.00 -7.31
CA THR A 186 8.90 -16.25 -7.93
C THR A 186 8.52 -14.82 -8.30
N GLU A 187 7.29 -14.42 -7.98
CA GLU A 187 6.69 -13.16 -8.43
C GLU A 187 6.84 -12.13 -7.32
N GLU A 188 6.93 -10.85 -7.69
CA GLU A 188 6.84 -9.76 -6.72
C GLU A 188 5.42 -9.74 -6.12
N LEU A 189 5.31 -10.10 -4.83
CA LEU A 189 4.03 -10.16 -4.12
C LEU A 189 3.77 -8.95 -3.24
N VAL A 190 4.82 -8.22 -2.86
CA VAL A 190 4.73 -7.02 -2.02
C VAL A 190 5.38 -5.86 -2.74
N THR A 191 4.68 -4.74 -2.83
CA THR A 191 5.23 -3.51 -3.40
C THR A 191 5.80 -2.62 -2.30
N PRO A 192 6.75 -1.71 -2.60
CA PRO A 192 7.20 -0.72 -1.63
C PRO A 192 6.04 0.04 -0.97
N THR A 193 5.04 0.45 -1.76
CA THR A 193 3.84 1.16 -1.27
C THR A 193 3.05 0.31 -0.28
N GLY A 194 2.76 -0.96 -0.60
CA GLY A 194 2.02 -1.85 0.31
C GLY A 194 2.76 -2.10 1.61
N ALA A 195 4.08 -2.35 1.55
CA ALA A 195 4.93 -2.50 2.73
C ALA A 195 4.93 -1.22 3.60
N ALA A 196 5.04 -0.05 2.98
CA ALA A 196 5.09 1.22 3.68
C ALA A 196 3.76 1.56 4.37
N ILE A 197 2.63 1.26 3.73
CA ILE A 197 1.29 1.45 4.32
C ILE A 197 1.16 0.61 5.58
N LEU A 198 1.52 -0.69 5.54
CA LEU A 198 1.46 -1.56 6.71
C LEU A 198 2.38 -1.06 7.84
N ALA A 199 3.61 -0.66 7.49
CA ALA A 199 4.56 -0.14 8.47
C ALA A 199 4.09 1.18 9.10
N ALA A 200 3.60 2.13 8.30
CA ALA A 200 3.11 3.43 8.77
C ALA A 200 1.80 3.32 9.55
N ALA A 201 0.99 2.30 9.26
CA ALA A 201 -0.20 1.96 10.06
C ALA A 201 0.16 1.40 11.45
N GLY A 202 1.44 1.16 11.74
CA GLY A 202 1.90 0.61 13.02
C GLY A 202 1.57 -0.86 13.18
N ALA A 203 1.51 -1.62 12.07
CA ALA A 203 1.14 -3.02 12.11
C ALA A 203 2.11 -3.84 12.99
N SER A 204 1.56 -4.58 13.94
CA SER A 204 2.30 -5.62 14.66
C SER A 204 2.26 -6.91 13.85
N PHE A 205 3.44 -7.42 13.46
CA PHE A 205 3.56 -8.61 12.62
C PHE A 205 3.71 -9.86 13.47
N GLY A 206 2.88 -10.87 13.23
CA GLY A 206 2.98 -12.13 13.94
C GLY A 206 1.74 -13.01 13.85
N GLU A 207 1.46 -13.71 14.95
CA GLU A 207 0.29 -14.59 15.04
C GLU A 207 -1.01 -13.78 15.08
N LEU A 208 -2.07 -14.40 14.55
CA LEU A 208 -3.43 -13.85 14.61
C LEU A 208 -3.85 -13.64 16.08
N PRO A 209 -4.14 -12.40 16.52
CA PRO A 209 -4.58 -12.16 17.88
C PRO A 209 -5.96 -12.77 18.15
N ALA A 210 -6.27 -13.03 19.42
CA ALA A 210 -7.60 -13.44 19.81
C ALA A 210 -8.61 -12.30 19.53
N MET A 211 -9.50 -12.50 18.57
CA MET A 211 -10.48 -11.49 18.14
C MET A 211 -11.79 -12.12 17.66
N ARG A 212 -12.83 -11.30 17.55
CA ARG A 212 -14.07 -11.63 16.84
C ARG A 212 -14.08 -10.86 15.52
N ILE A 213 -14.39 -11.55 14.43
CA ILE A 213 -14.54 -10.92 13.12
C ILE A 213 -15.92 -10.27 13.05
N GLU A 214 -15.95 -8.94 12.90
CA GLU A 214 -17.18 -8.17 12.69
C GLU A 214 -17.44 -7.91 11.20
N ALA A 215 -16.37 -7.71 10.43
CA ALA A 215 -16.38 -7.56 8.99
C ALA A 215 -15.09 -8.15 8.39
N SER A 216 -15.12 -8.49 7.10
CA SER A 216 -13.95 -8.93 6.35
C SER A 216 -14.09 -8.46 4.90
N GLY A 217 -12.99 -8.01 4.31
CA GLY A 217 -12.92 -7.67 2.89
C GLY A 217 -11.77 -8.40 2.21
N TYR A 218 -11.80 -8.48 0.89
CA TYR A 218 -10.72 -9.05 0.09
C TYR A 218 -10.32 -8.08 -1.02
N GLY A 219 -9.04 -7.73 -1.06
CA GLY A 219 -8.44 -6.93 -2.12
C GLY A 219 -7.70 -7.80 -3.12
N ALA A 220 -8.01 -7.66 -4.41
CA ALA A 220 -7.42 -8.46 -5.46
C ALA A 220 -6.19 -7.78 -6.07
N GLY A 221 -5.08 -8.51 -6.14
CA GLY A 221 -3.92 -8.08 -6.91
C GLY A 221 -4.15 -8.27 -8.42
N HIS A 222 -3.46 -7.49 -9.24
CA HIS A 222 -3.65 -7.53 -10.70
C HIS A 222 -3.27 -8.87 -11.34
N ARG A 223 -2.15 -9.48 -10.93
CA ARG A 223 -1.62 -10.72 -11.53
C ARG A 223 -2.51 -11.93 -11.25
N ASP A 224 -2.60 -12.85 -12.21
CA ASP A 224 -3.16 -14.19 -11.99
C ASP A 224 -2.02 -15.14 -11.61
N LEU A 225 -2.15 -15.74 -10.43
CA LEU A 225 -1.16 -16.66 -9.86
C LEU A 225 -1.74 -18.08 -9.83
N THR A 226 -0.91 -19.07 -9.53
CA THR A 226 -1.36 -20.46 -9.33
C THR A 226 -2.16 -20.65 -8.03
N TRP A 227 -2.30 -19.61 -7.21
CA TRP A 227 -3.16 -19.51 -6.03
C TRP A 227 -3.94 -18.18 -6.06
N PRO A 228 -4.95 -17.98 -5.19
CA PRO A 228 -5.68 -16.71 -5.11
C PRO A 228 -4.76 -15.52 -4.80
N ASN A 229 -4.63 -14.59 -5.75
CA ASN A 229 -3.89 -13.34 -5.54
C ASN A 229 -4.76 -12.31 -4.81
N VAL A 230 -4.95 -12.51 -3.52
CA VAL A 230 -5.77 -11.65 -2.66
C VAL A 230 -5.06 -11.37 -1.33
N LEU A 231 -5.31 -10.17 -0.81
CA LEU A 231 -5.08 -9.76 0.58
C LEU A 231 -6.45 -9.68 1.26
N ARG A 232 -6.51 -10.05 2.54
CA ARG A 232 -7.73 -9.99 3.34
C ARG A 232 -7.56 -9.06 4.53
#